data_AF-A0A1H3K9R6-F1
#
_entry.id   AF-A0A1H3K9R6-F1
#
_cell.length_a   1.000
_cell.length_b   1.000
_cell.length_c   1.000
_cell.angle_alpha   90.00
_cell.angle_beta   90.00
_cell.angle_gamma   90.00
#
_symmetry.space_group_name_H-M   'P 1'
#
loop_
_entity.id
_entity.type
_entity.pdbx_description
1 polymer ?
#
loop_
_entity_poly.entity_id
_entity_poly.type
_entity_poly.pdbx_seq_one_letter_code
_entity_poly.pdbx_strand_id
1 'polypeptide(L)'
;MIKTRIEKKATNISVLAAIGVRRDGQKVLLAIRNMGGESTAAWRQFLDDLDARDLKRPEFAIVDGAPGLEAALVALWGDDLPIQRCTVHKHRNLLAHAPEHVQDELTEDYRDMIYADTADEVEQKRKAFLRKWHLKCRAVADSLGSLESTAEAVPSELRSANTSRSCRASKVRELESGSLGNCNQINGS
;
A
#
# COMPACT_ATOMS: atom_id res chain seq x y z
N MET A 1 5.34 -2.61 -12.46
CA MET A 1 5.58 -3.25 -13.76
C MET A 1 6.86 -2.70 -14.38
N ILE A 2 7.83 -3.58 -14.62
CA ILE A 2 9.11 -3.24 -15.25
C ILE A 2 9.07 -3.82 -16.66
N LYS A 3 9.35 -2.99 -17.68
CA LYS A 3 9.56 -3.48 -19.04
C LYS A 3 10.92 -4.13 -19.11
N THR A 4 10.96 -5.42 -19.38
CA THR A 4 12.20 -6.16 -19.55
C THR A 4 12.22 -6.82 -20.92
N ARG A 5 13.40 -7.11 -21.46
CA ARG A 5 13.55 -7.84 -22.72
C ARG A 5 14.01 -9.26 -22.40
N ILE A 6 13.10 -10.22 -22.52
CA ILE A 6 13.38 -11.66 -22.40
C ILE A 6 13.29 -12.24 -23.81
N GLU A 7 14.34 -12.95 -24.26
CA GLU A 7 14.39 -13.60 -25.57
C GLU A 7 13.96 -12.69 -26.75
N LYS A 8 14.48 -11.45 -26.78
CA LYS A 8 14.17 -10.40 -27.77
C LYS A 8 12.72 -9.90 -27.78
N LYS A 9 11.82 -10.41 -26.92
CA LYS A 9 10.47 -9.88 -26.72
C LYS A 9 10.41 -8.94 -25.51
N ALA A 10 9.72 -7.82 -25.67
CA ALA A 10 9.46 -6.91 -24.57
C ALA A 10 8.31 -7.48 -23.73
N THR A 11 8.63 -7.91 -22.51
CA THR A 11 7.66 -8.50 -21.58
C THR A 11 7.57 -7.64 -20.34
N ASN A 12 6.33 -7.41 -19.91
CA ASN A 12 6.04 -6.74 -18.66
C ASN A 12 6.15 -7.74 -17.51
N ILE A 13 7.00 -7.44 -16.54
CA ILE A 13 7.16 -8.26 -15.34
C ILE A 13 6.60 -7.52 -14.13
N SER A 14 5.77 -8.20 -13.35
CA SER A 14 5.39 -7.77 -12.00
C SER A 14 6.49 -8.14 -11.02
N VAL A 15 6.88 -7.16 -10.22
CA VAL A 15 7.85 -7.33 -9.14
C VAL A 15 7.17 -6.99 -7.84
N LEU A 16 7.41 -7.82 -6.83
CA LEU A 16 6.97 -7.59 -5.47
C LEU A 16 8.06 -6.79 -4.76
N ALA A 17 7.66 -5.79 -3.99
CA ALA A 17 8.57 -4.95 -3.23
C ALA A 17 8.03 -4.69 -1.83
N ALA A 18 8.92 -4.70 -0.85
CA ALA A 18 8.63 -4.30 0.53
C ALA A 18 9.53 -3.13 0.93
N ILE A 19 8.92 -2.10 1.50
CA ILE A 19 9.63 -0.93 2.04
C ILE A 19 9.35 -0.86 3.54
N GLY A 20 10.42 -0.94 4.32
CA GLY A 20 10.41 -0.68 5.74
C GLY A 20 10.29 0.81 6.01
N VAL A 21 9.55 1.21 7.05
CA VAL A 21 9.74 2.54 7.66
C VAL A 21 10.15 2.40 9.10
N ARG A 22 11.30 3.02 9.41
CA ARG A 22 11.85 3.10 10.75
C ARG A 22 11.12 4.16 11.56
N ARG A 23 11.31 4.13 12.88
CA ARG A 23 10.69 5.09 13.82
C ARG A 23 11.08 6.54 13.54
N ASP A 24 12.27 6.77 13.00
CA ASP A 24 12.75 8.09 12.57
C ASP A 24 12.15 8.56 11.23
N GLY A 25 11.26 7.76 10.62
CA GLY A 25 10.62 8.04 9.34
C GLY A 25 11.46 7.62 8.13
N GLN A 26 12.67 7.08 8.32
CA GLN A 26 13.52 6.63 7.23
C GLN A 26 12.88 5.44 6.50
N LYS A 27 12.81 5.55 5.16
CA LYS A 27 12.37 4.46 4.29
C LYS A 27 13.56 3.58 3.90
N VAL A 28 13.40 2.27 4.05
CA VAL A 28 14.43 1.27 3.70
C VAL A 28 13.81 0.25 2.76
N LEU A 29 14.46 -0.04 1.64
CA LEU A 29 14.04 -1.14 0.77
C LEU A 29 14.43 -2.47 1.44
N LEU A 30 13.45 -3.27 1.84
CA LEU A 30 13.70 -4.57 2.51
C LEU A 30 13.94 -5.68 1.51
N ALA A 31 13.17 -5.67 0.41
CA ALA A 31 13.30 -6.62 -0.69
C ALA A 31 12.62 -6.13 -1.95
N ILE A 32 13.13 -6.62 -3.09
CA ILE A 32 12.47 -6.60 -4.39
C ILE A 32 12.71 -7.95 -5.06
N ARG A 33 11.64 -8.58 -5.56
CA ARG A 33 11.71 -9.91 -6.20
C ARG A 33 10.72 -10.01 -7.35
N ASN A 34 11.10 -10.76 -8.38
CA ASN A 34 10.18 -11.22 -9.41
C ASN A 34 9.65 -12.60 -9.00
N MET A 35 8.35 -12.69 -8.71
CA MET A 35 7.70 -13.92 -8.29
C MET A 35 6.78 -14.52 -9.38
N GLY A 36 6.79 -13.96 -10.59
CA GLY A 36 5.93 -14.42 -11.69
C GLY A 36 4.44 -14.09 -11.53
N GLY A 37 4.04 -13.40 -10.45
CA GLY A 37 2.67 -12.98 -10.19
C GLY A 37 2.46 -12.36 -8.81
N GLU A 38 1.21 -12.01 -8.52
CA GLU A 38 0.76 -11.33 -7.28
C GLU A 38 -0.24 -12.22 -6.51
N SER A 39 -0.16 -13.54 -6.67
CA SER A 39 -1.00 -14.50 -5.96
C SER A 39 -0.67 -14.51 -4.46
N THR A 40 -1.61 -15.00 -3.64
CA THR A 40 -1.38 -15.17 -2.20
C THR A 40 -0.14 -16.03 -1.92
N ALA A 41 0.07 -17.10 -2.69
CA ALA A 41 1.24 -17.96 -2.55
C ALA A 41 2.55 -17.21 -2.87
N ALA A 42 2.57 -16.39 -3.93
CA ALA A 42 3.73 -15.59 -4.29
C ALA A 42 4.07 -14.56 -3.21
N TRP A 43 3.06 -13.89 -2.66
CA TRP A 43 3.23 -12.96 -1.53
C TRP A 43 3.66 -13.67 -0.25
N ARG A 44 3.11 -14.85 0.04
CA ARG A 44 3.49 -15.64 1.22
C ARG A 44 4.96 -16.04 1.16
N GLN A 45 5.41 -16.61 0.04
CA GLN A 45 6.82 -16.95 -0.15
C GLN A 45 7.73 -15.72 -0.01
N PHE A 46 7.31 -14.55 -0.52
CA PHE A 46 8.04 -13.31 -0.40
C PHE A 46 8.12 -12.80 1.06
N LEU A 47 7.05 -12.93 1.83
CA LEU A 47 7.00 -12.54 3.24
C LEU A 47 7.74 -13.54 4.14
N ASP A 48 7.66 -14.84 3.87
CA ASP A 48 8.41 -15.86 4.60
C ASP A 48 9.94 -15.66 4.46
N ASP A 49 10.43 -15.25 3.28
CA ASP A 49 11.84 -14.87 3.08
C ASP A 49 12.25 -13.65 3.91
N LEU A 50 11.33 -12.72 4.16
CA LEU A 50 11.58 -11.57 5.02
C LEU A 50 11.57 -11.98 6.50
N ASP A 51 10.59 -12.78 6.93
CA ASP A 51 10.48 -13.31 8.29
C ASP A 51 11.71 -14.17 8.66
N ALA A 52 12.18 -15.02 7.73
CA ALA A 52 13.41 -15.80 7.88
C ALA A 52 14.68 -14.94 7.96
N ARG A 53 14.62 -13.68 7.51
CA ARG A 53 15.66 -12.65 7.69
C ARG A 53 15.38 -11.75 8.89
N ASP A 54 14.62 -12.27 9.86
CA ASP A 54 14.29 -11.66 11.13
C ASP A 54 13.34 -10.45 11.07
N LEU A 55 12.65 -10.21 9.95
CA LEU A 55 11.65 -9.15 9.87
C LEU A 55 10.52 -9.44 10.87
N LYS A 56 10.44 -8.64 11.93
CA LYS A 56 9.39 -8.79 12.94
C LYS A 56 8.04 -8.34 12.40
N ARG A 57 6.98 -8.86 13.03
CA ARG A 57 5.60 -8.45 12.76
C ARG A 57 5.48 -6.92 12.83
N PRO A 58 4.95 -6.26 11.78
CA PRO A 58 4.76 -4.82 11.83
C PRO A 58 3.62 -4.39 12.74
N GLU A 59 3.71 -3.17 13.25
CA GLU A 59 2.58 -2.51 13.92
C GLU A 59 1.47 -2.11 12.94
N PHE A 60 1.84 -1.87 11.68
CA PHE A 60 0.94 -1.34 10.65
C PHE A 60 1.47 -1.68 9.26
N ALA A 61 0.58 -2.11 8.38
CA ALA A 61 0.91 -2.38 6.98
C ALA A 61 0.15 -1.45 6.03
N ILE A 62 0.86 -0.87 5.05
CA ILE A 62 0.22 -0.14 3.94
C ILE A 62 0.35 -0.95 2.67
N VAL A 63 -0.79 -1.26 2.03
CA VAL A 63 -0.88 -2.11 0.84
C VAL A 63 -1.55 -1.36 -0.31
N ASP A 64 -1.33 -1.75 -1.56
CA ASP A 64 -2.02 -1.15 -2.71
C ASP A 64 -3.47 -1.64 -2.90
N GLY A 65 -3.87 -2.66 -2.14
CA GLY A 65 -5.16 -3.33 -2.21
C GLY A 65 -5.15 -4.59 -3.06
N ALA A 66 -3.98 -5.20 -3.28
CA ALA A 66 -3.87 -6.52 -3.88
C ALA A 66 -4.41 -7.60 -2.91
N PRO A 67 -5.50 -8.33 -3.25
CA PRO A 67 -6.10 -9.31 -2.34
C PRO A 67 -5.13 -10.43 -1.92
N GLY A 68 -4.21 -10.80 -2.81
CA GLY A 68 -3.19 -11.80 -2.52
C GLY A 68 -2.22 -11.37 -1.41
N LEU A 69 -1.89 -10.08 -1.35
CA LEU A 69 -1.02 -9.53 -0.31
C LEU A 69 -1.74 -9.46 1.03
N GLU A 70 -2.97 -8.95 1.06
CA GLU A 70 -3.78 -8.88 2.28
C GLU A 70 -3.96 -10.27 2.90
N ALA A 71 -4.35 -11.26 2.09
CA ALA A 71 -4.47 -12.63 2.54
C ALA A 71 -3.14 -13.22 3.05
N ALA A 72 -2.01 -12.88 2.43
CA ALA A 72 -0.70 -13.37 2.86
C ALA A 72 -0.25 -12.72 4.18
N LEU A 73 -0.52 -11.43 4.38
CA LEU A 73 -0.24 -10.71 5.63
C LEU A 73 -1.05 -11.29 6.78
N VAL A 74 -2.35 -11.48 6.59
CA VAL A 74 -3.25 -12.12 7.55
C VAL A 74 -2.77 -13.53 7.90
N ALA A 75 -2.43 -14.33 6.89
CA ALA A 75 -1.97 -15.71 7.10
C ALA A 75 -0.62 -15.82 7.82
N LEU A 76 0.21 -14.76 7.84
CA LEU A 76 1.51 -14.75 8.50
C LEU A 76 1.44 -14.12 9.90
N TRP A 77 0.70 -13.01 10.05
CA TRP A 77 0.74 -12.17 11.24
C TRP A 77 -0.61 -11.98 11.95
N GLY A 78 -1.68 -12.63 11.47
CA GLY A 78 -3.00 -12.63 12.08
C GLY A 78 -3.94 -11.54 11.57
N ASP A 79 -5.24 -11.74 11.82
CA ASP A 79 -6.32 -10.80 11.46
C ASP A 79 -6.27 -9.49 12.26
N ASP A 80 -5.56 -9.47 13.38
CA ASP A 80 -5.38 -8.31 14.25
C ASP A 80 -4.26 -7.38 13.78
N LEU A 81 -3.59 -7.67 12.66
CA LEU A 81 -2.64 -6.76 12.02
C LEU A 81 -3.39 -5.59 11.37
N PRO A 82 -3.14 -4.33 11.78
CA PRO A 82 -3.73 -3.18 11.11
C PRO A 82 -3.21 -3.04 9.68
N ILE A 83 -4.09 -3.19 8.70
CA ILE A 83 -3.79 -3.07 7.27
C ILE A 83 -4.58 -1.90 6.70
N GLN A 84 -3.88 -0.97 6.04
CA GLN A 84 -4.52 0.14 5.35
C GLN A 84 -4.19 0.12 3.86
N ARG A 85 -5.17 0.46 3.04
CA ARG A 85 -4.94 0.73 1.63
C ARG A 85 -4.24 2.08 1.42
N CYS A 86 -3.22 2.07 0.57
CA CYS A 86 -2.45 3.25 0.19
C CYS A 86 -3.34 4.29 -0.48
N THR A 87 -3.37 5.50 0.09
CA THR A 87 -4.22 6.59 -0.41
C THR A 87 -3.84 7.05 -1.80
N VAL A 88 -2.55 6.96 -2.19
CA VAL A 88 -2.07 7.28 -3.54
C VAL A 88 -2.57 6.26 -4.57
N HIS A 89 -2.53 4.97 -4.25
CA HIS A 89 -3.04 3.93 -5.15
C HIS A 89 -4.56 4.00 -5.25
N LYS A 90 -5.22 4.27 -4.13
CA LYS A 90 -6.66 4.48 -4.12
C LYS A 90 -7.06 5.68 -4.97
N HIS A 91 -6.36 6.82 -4.86
CA HIS A 91 -6.63 7.98 -5.69
C HIS A 91 -6.49 7.68 -7.19
N ARG A 92 -5.41 6.98 -7.58
CA ARG A 92 -5.21 6.58 -8.98
C ARG A 92 -6.32 5.66 -9.48
N ASN A 93 -6.80 4.75 -8.63
CA ASN A 93 -7.93 3.89 -8.96
C ASN A 93 -9.21 4.73 -9.17
N LEU A 94 -9.50 5.69 -8.30
CA LEU A 94 -10.64 6.61 -8.48
C LEU A 94 -10.55 7.37 -9.82
N LEU A 95 -9.38 7.95 -10.12
CA LEU A 95 -9.15 8.69 -11.37
C LEU A 95 -9.34 7.81 -12.62
N ALA A 96 -8.99 6.52 -12.55
CA ALA A 96 -9.17 5.59 -13.66
C ALA A 96 -10.66 5.33 -13.99
N HIS A 97 -11.58 5.58 -13.06
CA HIS A 97 -13.02 5.48 -13.27
C HIS A 97 -13.68 6.82 -13.61
N ALA A 98 -12.94 7.93 -13.55
CA ALA A 98 -13.47 9.27 -13.69
C ALA A 98 -13.25 9.84 -15.10
N PRO A 99 -14.28 10.44 -15.73
CA PRO A 99 -14.09 11.26 -16.92
C PRO A 99 -13.07 12.39 -16.67
N GLU A 100 -12.25 12.73 -17.68
CA GLU A 100 -11.14 13.68 -17.54
C GLU A 100 -11.58 15.04 -16.97
N HIS A 101 -12.70 15.58 -17.46
CA HIS A 101 -13.22 16.90 -17.07
C HIS A 101 -13.65 17.03 -15.59
N VAL A 102 -13.77 15.92 -14.84
CA VAL A 102 -14.12 15.94 -13.41
C VAL A 102 -12.96 15.50 -12.51
N GLN A 103 -11.78 15.20 -13.05
CA GLN A 103 -10.66 14.65 -12.28
C GLN A 103 -10.07 15.63 -11.27
N ASP A 104 -10.08 16.93 -11.56
CA ASP A 104 -9.60 17.96 -10.63
C ASP A 104 -10.52 18.05 -9.41
N GLU A 105 -11.83 18.11 -9.63
CA GLU A 105 -12.84 18.10 -8.56
C GLU A 105 -12.79 16.80 -7.74
N LEU A 106 -12.58 15.66 -8.39
CA LEU A 106 -12.38 14.37 -7.71
C LEU A 106 -11.15 14.39 -6.80
N THR A 107 -10.07 14.97 -7.29
CA THR A 107 -8.82 15.09 -6.53
C THR A 107 -9.02 15.95 -5.29
N GLU A 108 -9.73 17.07 -5.40
CA GLU A 108 -10.03 17.96 -4.28
C GLU A 108 -10.93 17.27 -3.25
N ASP A 109 -12.06 16.70 -3.67
CA ASP A 109 -12.98 16.00 -2.77
C ASP A 109 -12.29 14.83 -2.04
N TYR A 110 -11.46 14.07 -2.76
CA TYR A 110 -10.73 12.94 -2.19
C TYR A 110 -9.68 13.41 -1.18
N ARG A 111 -8.95 14.49 -1.48
CA ARG A 111 -7.97 15.09 -0.56
C ARG A 111 -8.64 15.62 0.69
N ASP A 112 -9.72 16.37 0.54
CA ASP A 112 -10.50 16.91 1.65
C ASP A 112 -10.95 15.79 2.61
N MET A 113 -11.40 14.66 2.05
CA MET A 113 -11.78 13.49 2.83
C MET A 113 -10.59 12.84 3.57
N ILE A 114 -9.46 12.55 2.90
CA ILE A 114 -8.37 11.76 3.54
C ILE A 114 -7.49 12.57 4.49
N TYR A 115 -7.52 13.90 4.41
CA TYR A 115 -6.69 14.78 5.24
C TYR A 115 -7.44 15.38 6.42
N ALA A 116 -8.73 15.07 6.61
CA ALA A 116 -9.49 15.51 7.77
C ALA A 116 -8.82 15.11 9.10
N ASP A 117 -9.11 15.89 10.16
CA ASP A 117 -8.37 15.81 11.41
C ASP A 117 -8.87 14.68 12.30
N THR A 118 -10.16 14.34 12.19
CA THR A 118 -10.80 13.31 13.01
C THR A 118 -11.43 12.20 12.16
N ALA A 119 -11.53 11.00 12.73
CA ALA A 119 -12.21 9.88 12.08
C ALA A 119 -13.69 10.21 11.75
N ASP A 120 -14.36 10.96 12.63
CA ASP A 120 -15.74 11.40 12.42
C ASP A 120 -15.87 12.34 11.21
N GLU A 121 -14.94 13.29 11.07
CA GLU A 121 -14.91 14.17 9.89
C GLU A 121 -14.61 13.40 8.61
N VAL A 122 -13.69 12.43 8.64
CA VAL A 122 -13.42 11.58 7.48
C VAL A 122 -14.69 10.83 7.08
N GLU A 123 -15.43 10.28 8.05
CA GLU A 123 -16.68 9.56 7.77
C GLU A 123 -17.76 10.48 7.20
N GLN A 124 -17.91 11.69 7.75
CA GLN A 124 -18.84 12.69 7.23
C GLN A 124 -18.52 13.08 5.79
N LYS A 125 -17.24 13.37 5.51
CA LYS A 125 -16.75 13.70 4.16
C LYS A 125 -16.87 12.52 3.21
N ARG A 126 -16.63 11.29 3.67
CA ARG A 126 -16.84 10.06 2.89
C ARG A 126 -18.30 9.92 2.46
N LYS A 127 -19.25 10.13 3.38
CA LYS A 127 -20.69 10.10 3.05
C LYS A 127 -21.04 11.19 2.02
N ALA A 128 -20.48 12.39 2.17
CA ALA A 128 -20.70 13.48 1.21
C ALA A 128 -20.12 13.16 -0.18
N PHE A 129 -18.89 12.65 -0.22
CA PHE A 129 -18.21 12.17 -1.41
C PHE A 129 -19.09 11.13 -2.13
N LEU A 130 -19.52 10.07 -1.43
CA LEU A 130 -20.32 9.01 -2.03
C LEU A 130 -21.62 9.55 -2.62
N ARG A 131 -22.36 10.40 -1.90
CA ARG A 131 -23.59 11.02 -2.42
C ARG A 131 -23.35 11.80 -3.71
N LYS A 132 -22.30 12.63 -3.74
CA LYS A 132 -21.94 13.45 -4.91
C LYS A 132 -21.53 12.59 -6.09
N TRP A 133 -20.63 11.62 -5.86
CA TRP A 133 -20.06 10.81 -6.93
C TRP A 133 -21.01 9.71 -7.42
N HIS A 134 -21.96 9.23 -6.61
CA HIS A 134 -23.04 8.37 -7.13
C HIS A 134 -23.89 9.07 -8.20
N LEU A 135 -24.08 10.40 -8.09
CA LEU A 135 -24.82 11.20 -9.06
C LEU A 135 -23.95 11.59 -10.27
N LYS A 136 -22.69 11.96 -10.05
CA LYS A 136 -21.78 12.41 -11.13
C LYS A 136 -21.17 11.26 -11.92
N CYS A 137 -20.68 10.23 -11.23
CA CYS A 137 -20.04 9.07 -11.84
C CYS A 137 -20.09 7.86 -10.89
N ARG A 138 -21.11 7.01 -11.07
CA ARG A 138 -21.33 5.83 -10.22
C ARG A 138 -20.08 4.94 -10.10
N ALA A 139 -19.31 4.75 -11.18
CA ALA A 139 -18.09 3.95 -11.15
C ALA A 139 -17.04 4.47 -10.16
N VAL A 140 -16.90 5.80 -10.01
CA VAL A 140 -16.01 6.41 -9.01
C VAL A 140 -16.49 6.07 -7.60
N ALA A 141 -17.77 6.26 -7.31
CA ALA A 141 -18.34 5.97 -6.00
C ALA A 141 -18.25 4.47 -5.64
N ASP A 142 -18.59 3.59 -6.58
CA ASP A 142 -18.50 2.14 -6.39
C ASP A 142 -17.04 1.71 -6.19
N SER A 143 -16.09 2.30 -6.93
CA SER A 143 -14.66 2.01 -6.75
C SER A 143 -14.11 2.52 -5.42
N LEU A 144 -14.78 3.44 -4.72
CA LEU A 144 -14.38 3.88 -3.39
C LEU A 144 -14.58 2.76 -2.34
N GLY A 145 -15.55 1.85 -2.51
CA GLY A 145 -15.92 0.85 -1.50
C GLY A 145 -16.01 -0.61 -1.97
N SER A 146 -15.40 -1.50 -1.17
CA SER A 146 -15.85 -2.88 -0.85
C SER A 146 -14.98 -3.57 0.22
N LEU A 147 -13.82 -3.01 0.60
CA LEU A 147 -13.04 -3.44 1.76
C LEU A 147 -12.74 -2.24 2.65
N GLU A 148 -13.18 -2.36 3.89
CA GLU A 148 -13.20 -1.38 4.96
C GLU A 148 -11.78 -0.94 5.36
N SER A 149 -11.65 0.24 5.97
CA SER A 149 -10.41 0.88 6.49
C SER A 149 -9.53 1.71 5.53
N THR A 150 -10.11 2.65 4.78
CA THR A 150 -9.28 3.76 4.24
C THR A 150 -8.89 4.79 5.32
N ALA A 151 -9.54 4.78 6.48
CA ALA A 151 -9.44 5.85 7.46
C ALA A 151 -9.63 5.43 8.92
N GLU A 152 -9.12 4.26 9.33
CA GLU A 152 -8.63 4.24 10.71
C GLU A 152 -7.45 5.20 10.74
N ALA A 153 -7.53 6.17 11.65
CA ALA A 153 -6.66 7.32 11.70
C ALA A 153 -5.20 6.89 11.55
N VAL A 154 -4.64 7.13 10.37
CA VAL A 154 -3.20 6.95 10.16
C VAL A 154 -2.53 7.83 11.20
N PRO A 155 -1.72 7.27 12.11
CA PRO A 155 -0.94 8.06 13.04
C PRO A 155 -0.31 9.22 12.27
N SER A 156 -0.35 10.43 12.82
CA SER A 156 0.13 11.63 12.12
C SER A 156 1.55 11.43 11.55
N GLU A 157 2.37 10.65 12.26
CA GLU A 157 3.70 10.17 11.91
C GLU A 157 3.78 9.40 10.58
N LEU A 158 2.71 8.68 10.21
CA LEU A 158 2.61 7.85 9.01
C LEU A 158 1.91 8.56 7.83
N ARG A 159 1.44 9.81 7.99
CA ARG A 159 0.80 10.58 6.89
C ARG A 159 1.78 10.86 5.74
N SER A 160 3.05 11.20 6.02
CA SER A 160 4.10 11.39 5.00
C SER A 160 4.45 10.08 4.27
N ALA A 161 4.30 8.97 4.98
CA ALA A 161 4.54 7.62 4.51
C ALA A 161 3.44 7.11 3.57
N ASN A 162 2.19 7.58 3.74
CA ASN A 162 1.01 7.18 2.97
C ASN A 162 0.79 8.02 1.69
N THR A 163 1.45 9.17 1.57
CA THR A 163 1.23 10.17 0.51
C THR A 163 2.36 10.25 -0.52
N SER A 164 3.48 9.58 -0.27
CA SER A 164 4.65 9.63 -1.16
C SER A 164 4.44 8.81 -2.43
N ARG A 165 4.83 9.36 -3.59
CA ARG A 165 4.83 8.69 -4.92
C ARG A 165 5.65 7.38 -4.97
N SER A 166 6.43 7.07 -3.91
CA SER A 166 7.20 5.84 -3.76
C SER A 166 6.39 4.64 -3.26
N CYS A 167 5.09 4.77 -2.99
CA CYS A 167 4.23 3.71 -2.43
C CYS A 167 3.93 2.53 -3.37
N ARG A 168 4.87 2.11 -4.24
CA ARG A 168 4.75 0.90 -5.08
C ARG A 168 5.08 -0.41 -4.32
N ALA A 169 5.22 -0.34 -3.00
CA ALA A 169 5.69 -1.44 -2.16
C ALA A 169 4.82 -1.54 -0.91
N SER A 170 4.55 -2.77 -0.50
CA SER A 170 3.96 -3.11 0.80
C SER A 170 4.84 -2.50 1.88
N LYS A 171 4.24 -1.69 2.75
CA LYS A 171 4.98 -0.98 3.78
C LYS A 171 4.89 -1.73 5.09
N VAL A 172 6.02 -2.01 5.73
CA VAL A 172 6.11 -2.76 6.99
C VAL A 172 6.88 -1.87 7.99
N ARG A 173 6.32 -1.54 9.16
CA ARG A 173 7.07 -0.82 10.22
C ARG A 173 7.78 -1.83 11.11
N GLU A 174 9.09 -1.70 11.26
CA GLU A 174 9.90 -2.53 12.18
C GLU A 174 10.23 -1.74 13.45
N LEU A 175 10.11 -2.38 14.62
CA LEU A 175 10.61 -1.87 15.90
C LEU A 175 11.78 -2.75 16.33
N GLU A 176 13.02 -2.33 16.11
CA GLU A 176 14.15 -2.93 16.82
C GLU A 176 14.43 -2.16 18.10
N SER A 177 14.30 -2.83 19.23
CA SER A 177 15.11 -2.57 20.42
C SER A 177 16.28 -3.55 20.39
N GLY A 178 17.47 -3.08 20.00
CA GLY A 178 18.74 -3.76 20.32
C GLY A 178 19.65 -4.07 19.14
N SER A 179 20.69 -3.25 19.00
CA SER A 179 22.00 -3.55 18.41
C SER A 179 22.04 -4.18 17.01
N LEU A 180 22.18 -3.30 16.01
CA LEU A 180 22.65 -3.60 14.65
C LEU A 180 23.90 -4.49 14.67
N GLY A 181 23.72 -5.78 14.41
CA GLY A 181 24.78 -6.65 13.93
C GLY A 181 25.01 -6.38 12.45
N ASN A 182 26.16 -5.80 12.11
CA ASN A 182 26.64 -5.62 10.73
C ASN A 182 26.50 -6.92 9.93
N CYS A 183 25.67 -6.93 8.89
CA CYS A 183 25.77 -7.93 7.83
C CYS A 183 25.93 -7.21 6.49
N ASN A 184 27.14 -6.71 6.30
CA ASN A 184 27.67 -6.31 5.02
C ASN A 184 28.41 -7.54 4.47
N GLN A 185 27.79 -8.33 3.58
CA GLN A 185 28.56 -9.12 2.63
C GLN A 185 27.75 -9.39 1.35
N ILE A 186 28.19 -8.65 0.34
CA ILE A 186 27.86 -8.77 -1.06
C ILE A 186 28.91 -9.73 -1.67
N ASN A 187 28.45 -10.61 -2.56
CA ASN A 187 29.18 -11.39 -3.58
C ASN A 187 29.31 -12.91 -3.36
N GLY A 188 28.65 -13.65 -4.27
CA GLY A 188 29.36 -14.43 -5.29
C GLY A 188 29.69 -15.88 -4.97
N SER A 189 28.92 -16.79 -5.59
CA SER A 189 29.37 -18.01 -6.30
C SER A 189 28.20 -18.55 -7.11
#